data_AF-A0A2C5XKI3-F1
#
_entry.id   AF-A0A2C5XKI3-F1
#
_cell.length_a   1.000
_cell.length_b   1.000
_cell.length_c   1.000
_cell.angle_alpha   90.00
_cell.angle_beta   90.00
_cell.angle_gamma   90.00
#
_symmetry.space_group_name_H-M   'P 1'
#
loop_
_entity.id
_entity.type
_entity.pdbx_description
1 polymer ?
#
loop_
_entity_poly.entity_id
_entity_poly.type
_entity_poly.pdbx_seq_one_letter_code
_entity_poly.pdbx_strand_id
1 'polypeptide(L)'
;MAFSPWMARVRRMRSWPLLLLALYCTVVMVLPLQRFQGDDAKRTSRMESRMEEREVRLTANSLYGRGMEAFVHREWDFDRPCSRMPETDDVLFVLKTGASEAFDKLPTQLLGSVQCLSDVLIFSDKEQQVGKYHLYDALDRVSDTVKKTSPEFELYESQLNCPVSLRDCTQPGQSGAWDLDKYKFLNILVRTWEMRPGHKYYLFAEADSYVFWPNMMHWLRTRAAKASDELYAGSVALQDDFPFAHGGSGYVLSGRVVERVVESMPGLAPRFDGLAPTKCCGDLLLGMAMHEAGVVVRHAFPMFNGEKTAVLPFGETHWCQPILTLHHMDAEDVATMWQYEQTRTSTDILQIKDLYHAFIEPHLIPQRTDWDNLSEDACLAHPDTLFPVHDPLFPLLPPHAEKSPLELPPRTPPRRLILRLGRRH
;
A
#
# COMPACT_ATOMS: atom_id res chain seq x y z
N MET A 1 -71.84 -64.78 35.81
CA MET A 1 -71.73 -65.34 37.17
C MET A 1 -71.06 -64.30 38.04
N ALA A 2 -71.74 -63.90 39.12
CA ALA A 2 -71.24 -62.92 40.08
C ALA A 2 -70.07 -63.48 40.90
N PHE A 3 -69.12 -62.64 41.29
CA PHE A 3 -68.76 -62.43 42.71
C PHE A 3 -68.03 -61.09 42.89
N SER A 4 -68.32 -60.48 44.03
CA SER A 4 -67.98 -59.14 44.53
C SER A 4 -66.81 -59.22 45.55
N PRO A 5 -66.40 -58.16 46.29
CA PRO A 5 -65.00 -57.73 46.44
C PRO A 5 -64.47 -57.96 47.87
N TRP A 6 -63.22 -57.63 48.19
CA TRP A 6 -62.82 -57.09 49.52
C TRP A 6 -61.37 -56.56 49.54
N MET A 7 -61.26 -55.23 49.74
CA MET A 7 -60.28 -54.45 50.51
C MET A 7 -58.76 -54.54 50.27
N ALA A 8 -58.26 -53.51 49.57
CA ALA A 8 -57.23 -52.55 49.96
C ALA A 8 -56.27 -52.88 51.13
N ARG A 9 -54.94 -52.84 50.87
CA ARG A 9 -53.99 -51.94 51.57
C ARG A 9 -52.53 -52.03 51.06
N VAL A 10 -51.90 -50.85 51.07
CA VAL A 10 -50.44 -50.56 51.20
C VAL A 10 -49.61 -50.36 49.92
N ARG A 11 -49.54 -49.07 49.56
CA ARG A 11 -48.37 -48.38 49.02
C ARG A 11 -47.06 -48.81 49.68
N ARG A 12 -46.03 -49.05 48.86
CA ARG A 12 -44.62 -48.61 48.96
C ARG A 12 -43.69 -49.73 48.53
N MET A 13 -43.06 -49.54 47.37
CA MET A 13 -41.64 -49.78 47.10
C MET A 13 -41.46 -50.02 45.61
N ARG A 14 -40.73 -49.11 44.96
CA ARG A 14 -39.74 -49.35 43.89
C ARG A 14 -39.56 -48.10 43.02
N SER A 15 -38.96 -47.06 43.60
CA SER A 15 -38.34 -45.96 42.83
C SER A 15 -36.89 -45.70 43.26
N TRP A 16 -36.32 -46.55 44.13
CA TRP A 16 -34.92 -46.47 44.54
C TRP A 16 -33.90 -46.75 43.42
N PRO A 17 -34.15 -47.65 42.44
CA PRO A 17 -33.20 -47.84 41.34
C PRO A 17 -33.04 -46.59 40.47
N LEU A 18 -34.13 -45.85 40.24
CA LEU A 18 -34.14 -44.63 39.42
C LEU A 18 -33.51 -43.44 40.15
N LEU A 19 -33.71 -43.33 41.47
CA LEU A 19 -33.06 -42.31 42.29
C LEU A 19 -31.54 -42.51 42.38
N LEU A 20 -31.08 -43.75 42.50
CA LEU A 20 -29.65 -44.06 42.53
C LEU A 20 -28.98 -43.82 41.17
N LEU A 21 -29.67 -44.13 40.06
CA LEU A 21 -29.16 -43.84 38.71
C LEU A 21 -29.09 -42.33 38.44
N ALA A 22 -30.11 -41.57 38.86
CA ALA A 22 -30.11 -40.12 38.75
C ALA A 22 -28.97 -39.50 39.57
N LEU A 23 -28.76 -39.96 40.80
CA LEU A 23 -27.66 -39.49 41.67
C LEU A 23 -26.30 -39.79 41.05
N TYR A 24 -26.11 -41.00 40.50
CA TYR A 24 -24.88 -41.41 39.82
C TYR A 24 -24.60 -40.56 38.58
N CYS A 25 -25.60 -40.28 37.74
CA CYS A 25 -25.43 -39.40 36.58
C CYS A 25 -25.07 -37.97 36.99
N THR A 26 -25.66 -37.41 38.05
CA THR A 26 -25.26 -36.08 38.55
C THR A 26 -23.84 -36.04 39.10
N VAL A 27 -23.41 -37.09 39.81
CA VAL A 27 -22.07 -37.09 40.44
C VAL A 27 -20.96 -37.42 39.46
N VAL A 28 -21.20 -38.34 38.50
CA VAL A 28 -20.17 -38.82 37.57
C VAL A 28 -20.13 -38.02 36.28
N MET A 29 -21.25 -37.47 35.80
CA MET A 29 -21.26 -36.70 34.55
C MET A 29 -21.27 -35.18 34.82
N VAL A 30 -22.14 -34.70 35.71
CA VAL A 30 -22.38 -33.25 35.85
C VAL A 30 -21.30 -32.55 36.68
N LEU A 31 -20.84 -33.14 37.79
CA LEU A 31 -19.78 -32.55 38.61
C LEU A 31 -18.44 -32.39 37.87
N PRO A 32 -17.91 -33.37 37.11
CA PRO A 32 -16.70 -33.15 36.31
C PRO A 32 -16.93 -32.18 35.16
N LEU A 33 -18.10 -32.16 34.50
CA LEU A 33 -18.41 -31.19 33.45
C LEU A 33 -18.46 -29.74 33.98
N GLN A 34 -19.02 -29.52 35.17
CA GLN A 34 -19.00 -28.19 35.81
C GLN A 34 -17.61 -27.78 36.28
N ARG A 35 -16.75 -28.74 36.65
CA ARG A 35 -15.35 -28.48 37.02
C ARG A 35 -14.50 -28.15 35.79
N PHE A 36 -14.70 -28.87 34.68
CA PHE A 36 -14.08 -28.56 33.39
C PHE A 36 -14.55 -27.21 32.84
N GLN A 37 -15.86 -26.89 32.89
CA GLN A 37 -16.36 -25.58 32.47
C GLN A 37 -15.87 -24.44 33.40
N GLY A 38 -15.75 -24.68 34.70
CA GLY A 38 -15.23 -23.69 35.65
C GLY A 38 -13.72 -23.45 35.52
N ASP A 39 -12.95 -24.49 35.21
CA ASP A 39 -11.51 -24.39 34.98
C ASP A 39 -11.20 -23.83 33.58
N ASP A 40 -11.98 -24.18 32.55
CA ASP A 40 -11.87 -23.56 31.22
C ASP A 40 -12.34 -22.11 31.24
N ALA A 41 -13.41 -21.75 31.95
CA ALA A 41 -13.85 -20.36 32.12
C ALA A 41 -12.86 -19.53 32.93
N LYS A 42 -12.23 -20.09 33.96
CA LYS A 42 -11.14 -19.42 34.69
C LYS A 42 -9.86 -19.33 33.88
N ARG A 43 -9.58 -20.31 33.01
CA ARG A 43 -8.40 -20.31 32.13
C ARG A 43 -8.58 -19.38 30.94
N THR A 44 -9.77 -19.30 30.34
CA THR A 44 -10.13 -18.29 29.35
C THR A 44 -10.17 -16.91 29.98
N SER A 45 -10.83 -16.72 31.12
CA SER A 45 -10.81 -15.43 31.85
C SER A 45 -9.40 -14.98 32.23
N ARG A 46 -8.50 -15.88 32.65
CA ARG A 46 -7.10 -15.56 33.00
C ARG A 46 -6.18 -15.45 31.80
N MET A 47 -6.60 -15.94 30.62
CA MET A 47 -5.89 -15.81 29.35
C MET A 47 -6.36 -14.55 28.60
N GLU A 48 -7.66 -14.24 28.64
CA GLU A 48 -8.26 -12.96 28.26
C GLU A 48 -7.73 -11.84 29.15
N SER A 49 -7.71 -11.98 30.48
CA SER A 49 -7.13 -10.95 31.36
C SER A 49 -5.61 -10.80 31.22
N ARG A 50 -4.90 -11.82 30.69
CA ARG A 50 -3.46 -11.72 30.34
C ARG A 50 -3.22 -11.22 28.91
N MET A 51 -4.22 -11.28 28.05
CA MET A 51 -4.20 -10.67 26.71
C MET A 51 -4.69 -9.22 26.74
N GLU A 52 -5.52 -8.85 27.70
CA GLU A 52 -6.11 -7.51 27.86
C GLU A 52 -5.18 -6.51 28.57
N GLU A 53 -4.10 -7.02 29.18
CA GLU A 53 -2.99 -6.22 29.69
C GLU A 53 -1.73 -6.45 28.85
N ARG A 54 -1.88 -6.59 27.52
CA ARG A 54 -0.80 -6.20 26.63
C ARG A 54 -0.68 -4.70 26.79
N GLU A 55 0.22 -4.27 27.66
CA GLU A 55 0.72 -2.90 27.71
C GLU A 55 0.84 -2.46 26.25
N VAL A 56 -0.07 -1.60 25.79
CA VAL A 56 0.03 -1.02 24.46
C VAL A 56 1.42 -0.42 24.48
N ARG A 57 2.35 -1.03 23.75
CA ARG A 57 3.71 -0.55 23.69
C ARG A 57 3.55 0.84 23.11
N LEU A 58 3.56 1.86 23.98
CA LEU A 58 3.50 3.27 23.61
C LEU A 58 4.81 3.52 22.91
N THR A 59 4.86 3.11 21.66
CA THR A 59 5.93 3.45 20.77
C THR A 59 5.72 4.94 20.56
N ALA A 60 6.76 5.74 20.78
CA ALA A 60 6.74 7.16 20.51
C ALA A 60 6.69 7.39 18.99
N ASN A 61 5.70 6.80 18.32
CA ASN A 61 5.36 7.06 16.94
C ASN A 61 4.43 8.25 16.93
N SER A 62 4.53 9.07 15.90
CA SER A 62 3.80 10.33 15.82
C SER A 62 2.35 10.13 15.35
N LEU A 63 1.80 8.92 15.55
CA LEU A 63 0.49 8.48 15.07
C LEU A 63 -0.58 8.58 16.15
N TYR A 64 -1.83 8.68 15.70
CA TYR A 64 -2.97 8.79 16.58
C TYR A 64 -3.34 7.40 17.07
N GLY A 65 -3.45 7.25 18.37
CA GLY A 65 -3.72 5.98 19.00
C GLY A 65 -3.83 6.16 20.51
N ARG A 66 -4.23 5.08 21.18
CA ARG A 66 -4.43 5.09 22.63
C ARG A 66 -3.17 5.56 23.36
N GLY A 67 -3.27 6.68 24.07
CA GLY A 67 -2.19 7.31 24.84
C GLY A 67 -1.35 8.33 24.06
N MET A 68 -1.57 8.49 22.75
CA MET A 68 -0.88 9.47 21.90
C MET A 68 -1.77 10.65 21.49
N GLU A 69 -3.05 10.65 21.87
CA GLU A 69 -4.03 11.66 21.47
C GLU A 69 -3.56 13.07 21.85
N ALA A 70 -3.14 13.26 23.11
CA ALA A 70 -2.65 14.55 23.61
C ALA A 70 -1.36 15.03 22.91
N PHE A 71 -0.52 14.09 22.44
CA PHE A 71 0.65 14.43 21.64
C PHE A 71 0.22 14.91 20.25
N VAL A 72 -0.63 14.14 19.56
CA VAL A 72 -1.11 14.48 18.21
C VAL A 72 -1.84 15.83 18.21
N HIS A 73 -2.76 16.06 19.14
CA HIS A 73 -3.48 17.33 19.24
C HIS A 73 -2.58 18.53 19.58
N ARG A 74 -1.39 18.31 20.13
CA ARG A 74 -0.43 19.38 20.41
C ARG A 74 0.43 19.69 19.19
N GLU A 75 0.87 18.68 18.46
CA GLU A 75 1.78 18.86 17.32
C GLU A 75 1.05 19.14 16.00
N TRP A 76 -0.15 18.56 15.80
CA TRP A 76 -0.97 18.80 14.62
C TRP A 76 -2.00 19.90 14.86
N ASP A 77 -1.79 21.04 14.19
CA ASP A 77 -2.78 22.12 14.09
C ASP A 77 -3.87 21.78 13.07
N PHE A 78 -4.99 21.24 13.55
CA PHE A 78 -6.15 20.89 12.74
C PHE A 78 -6.87 22.11 12.13
N ASP A 79 -6.72 23.30 12.73
CA ASP A 79 -7.34 24.53 12.22
C ASP A 79 -6.53 25.12 11.04
N ARG A 80 -5.22 24.81 10.97
CA ARG A 80 -4.30 25.24 9.91
C ARG A 80 -3.52 24.06 9.32
N PRO A 81 -4.20 23.10 8.64
CA PRO A 81 -3.58 21.88 8.14
C PRO A 81 -2.49 22.12 7.08
N CYS A 82 -2.47 23.30 6.45
CA CYS A 82 -1.50 23.65 5.42
C CYS A 82 -0.31 24.48 5.92
N SER A 83 -0.21 24.74 7.22
CA SER A 83 0.86 25.57 7.80
C SER A 83 2.28 25.05 7.54
N ARG A 84 2.43 23.75 7.29
CA ARG A 84 3.71 23.08 7.01
C ARG A 84 3.99 22.88 5.50
N MET A 85 3.06 23.26 4.63
CA MET A 85 3.23 23.11 3.18
C MET A 85 4.24 24.16 2.68
N PRO A 86 5.31 23.76 1.95
CA PRO A 86 6.19 24.73 1.29
C PRO A 86 5.45 25.49 0.18
N GLU A 87 6.00 26.62 -0.25
CA GLU A 87 5.58 27.29 -1.50
C GLU A 87 5.76 26.34 -2.69
N THR A 88 4.74 26.18 -3.52
CA THR A 88 4.70 25.25 -4.67
C THR A 88 4.44 25.94 -6.01
N ASP A 89 4.49 27.27 -6.09
CA ASP A 89 4.05 28.06 -7.27
C ASP A 89 4.76 27.68 -8.60
N ASP A 90 6.01 27.22 -8.52
CA ASP A 90 6.79 26.76 -9.68
C ASP A 90 6.34 25.38 -10.23
N VAL A 91 5.48 24.66 -9.52
CA VAL A 91 5.15 23.25 -9.77
C VAL A 91 3.67 23.08 -10.00
N LEU A 92 3.29 22.52 -11.15
CA LEU A 92 1.95 21.97 -11.34
C LEU A 92 1.91 20.53 -10.86
N PHE A 93 0.98 20.22 -9.96
CA PHE A 93 0.70 18.83 -9.60
C PHE A 93 -0.36 18.23 -10.51
N VAL A 94 -0.05 17.07 -11.09
CA VAL A 94 -0.96 16.32 -11.96
C VAL A 94 -1.19 14.95 -11.35
N LEU A 95 -2.42 14.72 -10.88
CA LEU A 95 -2.82 13.49 -10.23
C LEU A 95 -3.67 12.64 -11.18
N LYS A 96 -3.28 11.38 -11.39
CA LYS A 96 -4.02 10.41 -12.21
C LYS A 96 -4.75 9.41 -11.32
N THR A 97 -5.96 9.01 -11.71
CA THR A 97 -6.72 7.90 -11.10
C THR A 97 -7.45 7.09 -12.18
N GLY A 98 -7.93 5.89 -11.86
CA GLY A 98 -9.04 5.26 -12.58
C GLY A 98 -10.41 5.70 -12.03
N ALA A 99 -11.45 5.68 -12.87
CA ALA A 99 -12.80 6.12 -12.44
C ALA A 99 -13.41 5.19 -11.39
N SER A 100 -13.15 3.88 -11.49
CA SER A 100 -13.66 2.86 -10.59
C SER A 100 -13.04 2.93 -9.18
N GLU A 101 -11.81 3.41 -9.07
CA GLU A 101 -11.07 3.57 -7.81
C GLU A 101 -11.02 5.01 -7.29
N ALA A 102 -11.54 5.98 -8.07
CA ALA A 102 -11.48 7.39 -7.71
C ALA A 102 -12.07 7.66 -6.32
N PHE A 103 -13.21 7.05 -5.97
CA PHE A 103 -13.83 7.24 -4.66
C PHE A 103 -13.16 6.46 -3.52
N ASP A 104 -12.34 5.45 -3.84
CA ASP A 104 -11.63 4.66 -2.84
C ASP A 104 -10.26 5.28 -2.50
N LYS A 105 -9.57 5.87 -3.48
CA LYS A 105 -8.21 6.41 -3.33
C LYS A 105 -8.15 7.93 -3.18
N LEU A 106 -8.93 8.67 -3.97
CA LEU A 106 -8.79 10.13 -4.08
C LEU A 106 -9.20 10.90 -2.82
N PRO A 107 -10.29 10.57 -2.09
CA PRO A 107 -10.73 11.39 -0.95
C PRO A 107 -9.65 11.60 0.11
N THR A 108 -8.84 10.59 0.41
CA THR A 108 -7.75 10.72 1.39
C THR A 108 -6.65 11.65 0.91
N GLN A 109 -6.28 11.60 -0.38
CA GLN A 109 -5.34 12.55 -0.97
C GLN A 109 -5.86 13.99 -0.81
N LEU A 110 -7.14 14.21 -1.12
CA LEU A 110 -7.82 15.51 -1.05
C LEU A 110 -8.03 16.04 0.37
N LEU A 111 -8.10 15.16 1.37
CA LEU A 111 -8.13 15.51 2.80
C LEU A 111 -6.72 15.60 3.41
N GLY A 112 -5.70 15.16 2.67
CA GLY A 112 -4.30 15.20 3.03
C GLY A 112 -3.58 16.41 2.44
N SER A 113 -2.39 16.19 1.87
CA SER A 113 -1.52 17.26 1.37
C SER A 113 -2.07 17.98 0.14
N VAL A 114 -2.90 17.32 -0.70
CA VAL A 114 -3.44 17.92 -1.93
C VAL A 114 -4.34 19.13 -1.64
N GLN A 115 -5.00 19.15 -0.48
CA GLN A 115 -5.85 20.28 -0.07
C GLN A 115 -5.11 21.62 0.02
N CYS A 116 -3.78 21.54 0.19
CA CYS A 116 -2.90 22.69 0.42
C CYS A 116 -2.25 23.21 -0.86
N LEU A 117 -2.49 22.57 -2.00
CA LEU A 117 -1.96 23.00 -3.29
C LEU A 117 -2.90 24.06 -3.90
N SER A 118 -2.29 25.11 -4.45
CA SER A 118 -3.01 26.20 -5.11
C SER A 118 -3.46 25.83 -6.53
N ASP A 119 -2.70 24.99 -7.24
CA ASP A 119 -3.03 24.50 -8.58
C ASP A 119 -2.78 23.00 -8.68
N VAL A 120 -3.80 22.27 -9.13
CA VAL A 120 -3.78 20.82 -9.32
C VAL A 120 -4.69 20.45 -10.49
N LEU A 121 -4.20 19.58 -11.36
CA LEU A 121 -5.03 18.90 -12.35
C LEU A 121 -5.24 17.45 -11.92
N ILE A 122 -6.49 16.99 -11.92
CA ILE A 122 -6.83 15.61 -11.62
C ILE A 122 -7.44 14.99 -12.86
N PHE A 123 -6.88 13.88 -13.33
CA PHE A 123 -7.35 13.17 -14.50
C PHE A 123 -7.84 11.78 -14.13
N SER A 124 -8.91 11.36 -14.78
CA SER A 124 -9.52 10.03 -14.69
C SER A 124 -9.74 9.47 -16.10
N ASP A 125 -10.18 8.23 -16.23
CA ASP A 125 -10.73 7.65 -17.47
C ASP A 125 -12.25 7.86 -17.56
N LYS A 126 -12.79 8.82 -16.80
CA LYS A 126 -14.17 9.29 -16.90
C LYS A 126 -14.31 10.70 -16.34
N GLU A 127 -15.15 11.50 -16.99
CA GLU A 127 -15.51 12.84 -16.52
C GLU A 127 -16.29 12.74 -15.20
N GLN A 128 -15.73 13.30 -14.12
CA GLN A 128 -16.22 13.16 -12.75
C GLN A 128 -15.98 14.43 -11.92
N GLN A 129 -16.73 14.58 -10.83
CA GLN A 129 -16.57 15.66 -9.86
C GLN A 129 -16.54 15.07 -8.44
N VAL A 130 -15.55 15.45 -7.63
CA VAL A 130 -15.44 15.09 -6.22
C VAL A 130 -15.26 16.36 -5.38
N GLY A 131 -16.34 16.79 -4.71
CA GLY A 131 -16.34 18.05 -3.98
C GLY A 131 -16.04 19.24 -4.90
N LYS A 132 -15.00 20.03 -4.58
CA LYS A 132 -14.54 21.15 -5.43
C LYS A 132 -13.61 20.71 -6.57
N TYR A 133 -13.22 19.44 -6.63
CA TYR A 133 -12.22 18.95 -7.57
C TYR A 133 -12.86 18.30 -8.79
N HIS A 134 -12.45 18.78 -9.96
CA HIS A 134 -12.85 18.28 -11.27
C HIS A 134 -11.87 17.19 -11.72
N LEU A 135 -12.39 16.02 -12.11
CA LEU A 135 -11.61 14.89 -12.64
C LEU A 135 -11.83 14.82 -14.14
N TYR A 136 -10.87 15.34 -14.91
CA TYR A 136 -10.99 15.44 -16.37
C TYR A 136 -10.85 14.06 -17.02
N ASP A 137 -11.72 13.76 -17.98
CA ASP A 137 -11.66 12.50 -18.74
C ASP A 137 -10.47 12.48 -19.71
N ALA A 138 -9.36 11.86 -19.32
CA ALA A 138 -8.16 11.76 -20.17
C ALA A 138 -8.40 11.05 -21.51
N LEU A 139 -9.49 10.30 -21.68
CA LEU A 139 -9.75 9.48 -22.87
C LEU A 139 -10.83 10.05 -23.80
N ASP A 140 -11.39 11.23 -23.46
CA ASP A 140 -12.44 11.89 -24.24
C ASP A 140 -12.03 12.13 -25.72
N ARG A 141 -10.75 12.46 -25.95
CA ARG A 141 -10.17 12.75 -27.28
C ARG A 141 -9.55 11.56 -28.01
N VAL A 142 -9.53 10.36 -27.41
CA VAL A 142 -9.07 9.16 -28.13
C VAL A 142 -10.03 8.88 -29.29
N SER A 143 -9.48 8.60 -30.48
CA SER A 143 -10.28 8.45 -31.70
C SER A 143 -11.29 7.30 -31.63
N ASP A 144 -12.44 7.48 -32.27
CA ASP A 144 -13.47 6.43 -32.39
C ASP A 144 -12.93 5.13 -33.01
N THR A 145 -11.96 5.23 -33.91
CA THR A 145 -11.31 4.05 -34.51
C THR A 145 -10.61 3.25 -33.43
N VAL A 146 -9.74 3.88 -32.63
CA VAL A 146 -9.04 3.24 -31.51
C VAL A 146 -10.05 2.68 -30.51
N LYS A 147 -11.02 3.48 -30.06
CA LYS A 147 -12.07 3.06 -29.11
C LYS A 147 -12.83 1.80 -29.57
N LYS A 148 -13.08 1.65 -30.87
CA LYS A 148 -13.80 0.50 -31.45
C LYS A 148 -12.93 -0.71 -31.73
N THR A 149 -11.63 -0.52 -31.98
CA THR A 149 -10.72 -1.62 -32.34
C THR A 149 -9.93 -2.19 -31.17
N SER A 150 -9.90 -1.48 -30.04
CA SER A 150 -9.18 -1.84 -28.83
C SER A 150 -10.14 -2.42 -27.78
N PRO A 151 -10.05 -3.72 -27.43
CA PRO A 151 -10.93 -4.35 -26.42
C PRO A 151 -10.91 -3.67 -25.05
N GLU A 152 -9.79 -3.06 -24.66
CA GLU A 152 -9.63 -2.35 -23.40
C GLU A 152 -10.60 -1.15 -23.24
N PHE A 153 -11.14 -0.59 -24.33
CA PHE A 153 -12.17 0.44 -24.28
C PHE A 153 -13.57 -0.08 -23.93
N GLU A 154 -13.78 -1.40 -23.85
CA GLU A 154 -15.02 -1.96 -23.28
C GLU A 154 -15.23 -1.50 -21.83
N LEU A 155 -14.15 -1.41 -21.05
CA LEU A 155 -14.19 -0.87 -19.69
C LEU A 155 -14.61 0.60 -19.70
N TYR A 156 -13.99 1.42 -20.56
CA TYR A 156 -14.33 2.84 -20.69
C TYR A 156 -15.82 3.04 -21.02
N GLU A 157 -16.34 2.33 -22.01
CA GLU A 157 -17.75 2.37 -22.37
C GLU A 157 -18.67 1.90 -21.23
N SER A 158 -18.27 0.84 -20.50
CA SER A 158 -19.04 0.36 -19.34
C SER A 158 -19.12 1.40 -18.22
N GLN A 159 -18.03 2.15 -18.00
CA GLN A 159 -17.95 3.21 -17.01
C GLN A 159 -18.83 4.41 -17.39
N LEU A 160 -18.83 4.79 -18.67
CA LEU A 160 -19.68 5.88 -19.18
C LEU A 160 -21.17 5.56 -19.09
N ASN A 161 -21.53 4.30 -19.36
CA ASN A 161 -22.93 3.85 -19.42
C ASN A 161 -23.44 3.28 -18.09
N CYS A 162 -22.65 3.31 -17.01
CA CYS A 162 -23.04 2.82 -15.70
C CYS A 162 -24.09 3.74 -15.05
N PRO A 163 -25.33 3.26 -14.79
CA PRO A 163 -26.40 4.07 -14.22
C PRO A 163 -26.37 4.14 -12.68
N VAL A 164 -25.47 3.40 -12.04
CA VAL A 164 -25.33 3.30 -10.58
C VAL A 164 -23.88 3.61 -10.16
N SER A 165 -23.47 3.21 -8.95
CA SER A 165 -22.07 3.33 -8.55
C SER A 165 -21.17 2.52 -9.50
N LEU A 166 -20.01 3.08 -9.88
CA LEU A 166 -19.05 2.37 -10.71
C LEU A 166 -18.59 1.06 -10.07
N ARG A 167 -18.50 1.02 -8.74
CA ARG A 167 -18.21 -0.21 -7.98
C ARG A 167 -19.26 -1.32 -8.19
N ASP A 168 -20.50 -0.95 -8.49
CA ASP A 168 -21.61 -1.89 -8.71
C ASP A 168 -21.75 -2.31 -10.18
N CYS A 169 -21.24 -1.50 -11.13
CA CYS A 169 -21.29 -1.79 -12.57
C CYS A 169 -20.01 -2.43 -13.11
N THR A 170 -18.86 -2.06 -12.54
CA THR A 170 -17.55 -2.52 -12.99
C THR A 170 -17.05 -3.56 -11.99
N GLN A 171 -16.58 -4.71 -12.49
CA GLN A 171 -16.01 -5.72 -11.60
C GLN A 171 -14.62 -5.26 -11.14
N PRO A 172 -14.35 -5.19 -9.83
CA PRO A 172 -13.01 -4.87 -9.33
C PRO A 172 -11.99 -5.90 -9.84
N GLY A 173 -10.89 -5.43 -10.43
CA GLY A 173 -9.77 -6.29 -10.83
C GLY A 173 -9.83 -6.86 -12.25
N GLN A 174 -10.65 -6.32 -13.15
CA GLN A 174 -10.52 -6.65 -14.56
C GLN A 174 -9.14 -6.25 -15.08
N SER A 175 -8.45 -7.19 -15.73
CA SER A 175 -7.23 -6.98 -16.53
C SER A 175 -7.30 -5.75 -17.43
N GLY A 176 -8.51 -5.32 -17.82
CA GLY A 176 -8.75 -4.14 -18.64
C GLY A 176 -8.45 -2.79 -18.00
N ALA A 177 -8.42 -2.64 -16.67
CA ALA A 177 -8.14 -1.34 -16.04
C ALA A 177 -6.70 -0.88 -16.30
N TRP A 178 -5.74 -1.80 -16.14
CA TRP A 178 -4.33 -1.56 -16.47
C TRP A 178 -4.12 -1.38 -17.97
N ASP A 179 -4.83 -2.15 -18.80
CA ASP A 179 -4.74 -2.01 -20.26
C ASP A 179 -5.29 -0.66 -20.75
N LEU A 180 -6.42 -0.21 -20.20
CA LEU A 180 -7.00 1.10 -20.51
C LEU A 180 -6.10 2.25 -20.02
N ASP A 181 -5.40 2.05 -18.90
CA ASP A 181 -4.51 3.05 -18.31
C ASP A 181 -3.35 3.45 -19.23
N LYS A 182 -2.93 2.57 -20.15
CA LYS A 182 -1.91 2.84 -21.18
C LYS A 182 -2.19 4.12 -21.97
N TYR A 183 -3.46 4.40 -22.25
CA TYR A 183 -3.90 5.54 -23.06
C TYR A 183 -3.87 6.87 -22.30
N LYS A 184 -3.87 6.84 -20.96
CA LYS A 184 -3.98 8.05 -20.15
C LYS A 184 -2.70 8.89 -20.18
N PHE A 185 -1.51 8.29 -20.16
CA PHE A 185 -0.25 9.03 -19.95
C PHE A 185 -0.01 10.17 -20.93
N LEU A 186 -0.02 9.91 -22.23
CA LEU A 186 0.25 10.96 -23.23
C LEU A 186 -0.95 11.88 -23.47
N ASN A 187 -2.17 11.39 -23.32
CA ASN A 187 -3.35 12.26 -23.33
C ASN A 187 -3.32 13.25 -22.15
N ILE A 188 -2.97 12.79 -20.95
CA ILE A 188 -2.78 13.64 -19.77
C ILE A 188 -1.65 14.64 -20.00
N LEU A 189 -0.50 14.21 -20.55
CA LEU A 189 0.63 15.11 -20.83
C LEU A 189 0.20 16.27 -21.76
N VAL A 190 -0.46 15.95 -22.87
CA VAL A 190 -0.93 16.95 -23.85
C VAL A 190 -1.96 17.88 -23.22
N ARG A 191 -2.98 17.35 -22.54
CA ARG A 191 -4.02 18.17 -21.90
C ARG A 191 -3.46 19.05 -20.79
N THR A 192 -2.52 18.52 -20.00
CA THR A 192 -1.81 19.28 -18.97
C THR A 192 -1.14 20.51 -19.56
N TRP A 193 -0.38 20.35 -20.66
CA TRP A 193 0.26 21.46 -21.35
C TRP A 193 -0.74 22.48 -21.89
N GLU A 194 -1.82 22.03 -22.53
CA GLU A 194 -2.86 22.92 -23.06
C GLU A 194 -3.56 23.74 -21.97
N MET A 195 -3.84 23.11 -20.82
CA MET A 195 -4.63 23.72 -19.75
C MET A 195 -3.81 24.63 -18.86
N ARG A 196 -2.55 24.27 -18.61
CA ARG A 196 -1.64 24.95 -17.67
C ARG A 196 -0.21 24.98 -18.25
N PRO A 197 0.03 25.69 -19.36
CA PRO A 197 1.38 25.86 -19.88
C PRO A 197 2.20 26.77 -18.97
N GLY A 198 3.53 26.69 -19.06
CA GLY A 198 4.44 27.67 -18.45
C GLY A 198 4.87 27.42 -17.01
N HIS A 199 4.46 26.32 -16.36
CA HIS A 199 5.04 25.94 -15.07
C HIS A 199 6.49 25.49 -15.24
N LYS A 200 7.34 25.74 -14.25
CA LYS A 200 8.75 25.35 -14.30
C LYS A 200 8.90 23.83 -14.21
N TYR A 201 8.10 23.19 -13.38
CA TYR A 201 8.04 21.74 -13.22
C TYR A 201 6.60 21.23 -13.27
N TYR A 202 6.44 20.02 -13.78
CA TYR A 202 5.21 19.25 -13.78
C TYR A 202 5.49 17.96 -13.02
N LEU A 203 4.83 17.77 -11.88
CA LEU A 203 4.94 16.56 -11.07
C LEU A 203 3.71 15.70 -11.32
N PHE A 204 3.93 14.49 -11.84
CA PHE A 204 2.90 13.50 -12.09
C PHE A 204 2.94 12.41 -11.01
N ALA A 205 1.78 12.05 -10.49
CA ALA A 205 1.61 10.97 -9.52
C ALA A 205 0.25 10.27 -9.71
N GLU A 206 0.09 9.10 -9.09
CA GLU A 206 -1.16 8.34 -9.10
C GLU A 206 -1.89 8.48 -7.76
N ALA A 207 -3.18 8.14 -7.72
CA ALA A 207 -4.02 8.32 -6.53
C ALA A 207 -3.57 7.47 -5.32
N ASP A 208 -2.80 6.41 -5.56
CA ASP A 208 -2.12 5.57 -4.57
C ASP A 208 -0.62 5.87 -4.43
N SER A 209 -0.18 7.06 -4.88
CA SER A 209 1.14 7.61 -4.58
C SER A 209 1.06 8.69 -3.49
N TYR A 210 1.97 8.67 -2.53
CA TYR A 210 2.11 9.76 -1.55
C TYR A 210 3.28 10.67 -1.90
N VAL A 211 3.11 11.99 -1.86
CA VAL A 211 4.18 12.98 -2.13
C VAL A 211 4.58 13.70 -0.84
N PHE A 212 5.86 13.60 -0.47
CA PHE A 212 6.46 14.37 0.62
C PHE A 212 6.86 15.77 0.13
N TRP A 213 5.92 16.71 0.17
CA TRP A 213 6.08 18.04 -0.44
C TRP A 213 7.29 18.85 0.05
N PRO A 214 7.59 18.94 1.37
CA PRO A 214 8.80 19.61 1.84
C PRO A 214 10.08 19.05 1.21
N ASN A 215 10.17 17.73 1.10
CA ASN A 215 11.30 17.05 0.49
C ASN A 215 11.35 17.25 -1.03
N MET A 216 10.20 17.14 -1.71
CA MET A 216 10.07 17.37 -3.16
C MET A 216 10.54 18.77 -3.54
N MET A 217 10.02 19.80 -2.87
CA MET A 217 10.40 21.18 -3.16
C MET A 217 11.87 21.45 -2.85
N HIS A 218 12.42 20.87 -1.78
CA HIS A 218 13.85 20.96 -1.50
C HIS A 218 14.69 20.30 -2.61
N TRP A 219 14.30 19.11 -3.07
CA TRP A 219 15.00 18.40 -4.14
C TRP A 219 14.95 19.15 -5.47
N LEU A 220 13.79 19.69 -5.84
CA LEU A 220 13.61 20.50 -7.06
C LEU A 220 14.48 21.76 -7.04
N ARG A 221 14.50 22.48 -5.91
CA ARG A 221 15.26 23.73 -5.76
C ARG A 221 16.78 23.54 -5.68
N THR A 222 17.26 22.33 -5.39
CA THR A 222 18.69 22.06 -5.16
C THR A 222 19.29 21.13 -6.19
N ARG A 223 18.86 19.86 -6.21
CA ARG A 223 19.42 18.82 -7.08
C ARG A 223 18.87 18.93 -8.50
N ALA A 224 17.54 19.01 -8.64
CA ALA A 224 16.91 19.02 -9.96
C ALA A 224 17.13 20.34 -10.72
N ALA A 225 17.27 21.46 -10.00
CA ALA A 225 17.58 22.78 -10.56
C ALA A 225 18.82 22.78 -11.48
N LYS A 226 19.79 21.89 -11.25
CA LYS A 226 21.00 21.77 -12.09
C LYS A 226 20.71 21.25 -13.51
N ALA A 227 19.56 20.64 -13.72
CA ALA A 227 19.11 20.08 -15.00
C ALA A 227 17.72 20.62 -15.37
N SER A 228 17.37 21.83 -14.93
CA SER A 228 15.99 22.33 -14.95
C SER A 228 15.36 22.38 -16.34
N ASP A 229 16.13 22.51 -17.42
CA ASP A 229 15.59 22.63 -18.78
C ASP A 229 15.46 21.29 -19.52
N GLU A 230 16.03 20.22 -18.96
CA GLU A 230 16.09 18.87 -19.54
C GLU A 230 15.60 17.81 -18.55
N LEU A 231 14.86 18.24 -17.52
CA LEU A 231 14.47 17.34 -16.45
C LEU A 231 13.36 16.41 -16.95
N TYR A 232 13.68 15.13 -17.01
CA TYR A 232 12.76 14.00 -16.93
C TYR A 232 13.33 13.04 -15.89
N ALA A 233 12.70 12.93 -14.73
CA ALA A 233 13.25 12.18 -13.60
C ALA A 233 12.18 11.39 -12.83
N GLY A 234 12.55 10.21 -12.35
CA GLY A 234 11.71 9.33 -11.54
C GLY A 234 12.46 8.06 -11.15
N SER A 235 11.75 7.06 -10.64
CA SER A 235 12.32 5.71 -10.48
C SER A 235 12.43 5.06 -11.87
N VAL A 236 13.63 4.62 -12.29
CA VAL A 236 13.78 4.04 -13.63
C VAL A 236 13.36 2.57 -13.61
N ALA A 237 12.43 2.23 -14.49
CA ALA A 237 12.11 0.87 -14.88
C ALA A 237 12.70 0.57 -16.27
N LEU A 238 12.84 -0.71 -16.58
CA LEU A 238 13.35 -1.19 -17.87
C LEU A 238 12.34 -2.13 -18.51
N GLN A 239 12.07 -1.94 -19.79
CA GLN A 239 11.37 -2.89 -20.65
C GLN A 239 12.24 -3.11 -21.88
N ASP A 240 12.69 -4.34 -22.13
CA ASP A 240 13.60 -4.67 -23.23
C ASP A 240 14.83 -3.72 -23.29
N ASP A 241 15.46 -3.52 -22.14
CA ASP A 241 16.59 -2.58 -21.91
C ASP A 241 16.30 -1.09 -22.19
N PHE A 242 15.04 -0.72 -22.48
CA PHE A 242 14.64 0.67 -22.66
C PHE A 242 14.28 1.31 -21.31
N PRO A 243 14.95 2.42 -20.91
CA PRO A 243 14.70 3.08 -19.63
C PRO A 243 13.57 4.11 -19.70
N PHE A 244 12.66 4.06 -18.72
CA PHE A 244 11.59 5.04 -18.53
C PHE A 244 11.32 5.25 -17.03
N ALA A 245 10.65 6.34 -16.67
CA ALA A 245 10.25 6.58 -15.28
C ALA A 245 8.98 5.77 -14.98
N HIS A 246 9.01 4.94 -13.94
CA HIS A 246 7.86 4.18 -13.47
C HIS A 246 6.73 5.12 -13.03
N GLY A 247 5.55 4.98 -13.65
CA GLY A 247 4.42 5.88 -13.49
C GLY A 247 3.91 5.98 -12.06
N GLY A 248 3.72 4.83 -11.40
CA GLY A 248 3.21 4.76 -10.03
C GLY A 248 4.15 5.37 -8.99
N SER A 249 5.47 5.26 -9.18
CA SER A 249 6.43 5.95 -8.31
C SER A 249 6.36 7.47 -8.42
N GLY A 250 5.68 7.99 -9.43
CA GLY A 250 5.67 9.39 -9.79
C GLY A 250 6.93 9.81 -10.55
N TYR A 251 6.80 10.91 -11.28
CA TYR A 251 7.88 11.47 -12.09
C TYR A 251 7.73 12.97 -12.27
N VAL A 252 8.85 13.65 -12.53
CA VAL A 252 8.90 15.08 -12.79
C VAL A 252 9.41 15.35 -14.18
N LEU A 253 8.70 16.25 -14.87
CA LEU A 253 9.14 16.85 -16.12
C LEU A 253 9.39 18.34 -15.90
N SER A 254 10.40 18.90 -16.54
CA SER A 254 10.51 20.35 -16.68
C SER A 254 9.50 20.88 -17.68
N GLY A 255 9.03 22.12 -17.50
CA GLY A 255 8.11 22.73 -18.45
C GLY A 255 8.66 22.82 -19.86
N ARG A 256 9.97 23.05 -20.02
CA ARG A 256 10.63 23.06 -21.33
C ARG A 256 10.66 21.69 -22.00
N VAL A 257 10.73 20.61 -21.24
CA VAL A 257 10.60 19.25 -21.77
C VAL A 257 9.16 18.99 -22.23
N VAL A 258 8.17 19.37 -21.41
CA VAL A 258 6.74 19.21 -21.78
C VAL A 258 6.43 20.00 -23.05
N GLU A 259 6.80 21.29 -23.09
CA GLU A 259 6.69 22.17 -24.26
C GLU A 259 7.32 21.52 -25.50
N ARG A 260 8.60 21.14 -25.41
CA ARG A 260 9.33 20.53 -26.53
C ARG A 260 8.60 19.30 -27.06
N VAL A 261 8.21 18.38 -26.18
CA VAL A 261 7.58 17.11 -26.58
C VAL A 261 6.22 17.36 -27.24
N VAL A 262 5.38 18.20 -26.62
CA VAL A 262 4.01 18.44 -27.11
C VAL A 262 4.00 19.29 -28.37
N GLU A 263 4.82 20.34 -28.46
CA GLU A 263 4.82 21.27 -29.60
C GLU A 263 5.59 20.75 -30.82
N SER A 264 6.63 19.94 -30.62
CA SER A 264 7.40 19.37 -31.75
C SER A 264 6.75 18.13 -32.37
N MET A 265 5.76 17.53 -31.72
CA MET A 265 5.07 16.32 -32.19
C MET A 265 3.55 16.53 -32.34
N PRO A 266 3.09 17.21 -33.41
CA PRO A 266 1.66 17.30 -33.70
C PRO A 266 1.01 15.91 -33.76
N GLY A 267 -0.09 15.73 -33.04
CA GLY A 267 -0.77 14.43 -32.95
C GLY A 267 -0.07 13.42 -32.05
N LEU A 268 0.74 13.87 -31.09
CA LEU A 268 1.45 13.04 -30.11
C LEU A 268 0.55 11.94 -29.51
N ALA A 269 -0.52 12.32 -28.81
CA ALA A 269 -1.41 11.36 -28.15
C ALA A 269 -2.05 10.36 -29.14
N PRO A 270 -2.74 10.78 -30.23
CA PRO A 270 -3.30 9.83 -31.21
C PRO A 270 -2.29 8.85 -31.82
N ARG A 271 -1.04 9.30 -32.05
CA ARG A 271 0.01 8.43 -32.59
C ARG A 271 0.37 7.31 -31.62
N PHE A 272 0.51 7.64 -30.34
CA PHE A 272 0.86 6.66 -29.30
C PHE A 272 -0.33 5.85 -28.81
N ASP A 273 -1.56 6.36 -28.90
CA ASP A 273 -2.80 5.58 -28.72
C ASP A 273 -2.82 4.38 -29.68
N GLY A 274 -2.35 4.57 -30.93
CA GLY A 274 -2.21 3.48 -31.90
C GLY A 274 -1.12 2.45 -31.56
N LEU A 275 -0.16 2.79 -30.69
CA LEU A 275 0.92 1.89 -30.25
C LEU A 275 0.59 1.15 -28.96
N ALA A 276 -0.29 1.71 -28.13
CA ALA A 276 -0.63 1.21 -26.79
C ALA A 276 -0.99 -0.28 -26.72
N PRO A 277 -1.75 -0.87 -27.67
CA PRO A 277 -2.09 -2.30 -27.62
C PRO A 277 -0.88 -3.24 -27.68
N THR A 278 0.25 -2.76 -28.19
CA THR A 278 1.47 -3.55 -28.40
C THR A 278 2.51 -3.38 -27.29
N LYS A 279 2.19 -2.61 -26.24
CA LYS A 279 3.12 -2.25 -25.16
C LYS A 279 2.62 -2.72 -23.81
N CYS A 280 3.55 -2.92 -22.87
CA CYS A 280 3.26 -3.31 -21.49
C CYS A 280 2.37 -2.29 -20.76
N CYS A 281 2.61 -1.00 -21.03
CA CYS A 281 2.38 0.03 -20.04
C CYS A 281 2.50 1.43 -20.66
N GLY A 282 1.76 2.41 -20.10
CA GLY A 282 1.67 3.76 -20.65
C GLY A 282 2.83 4.69 -20.29
N ASP A 283 3.50 4.44 -19.16
CA ASP A 283 4.75 5.11 -18.78
C ASP A 283 5.92 4.73 -19.70
N LEU A 284 5.93 3.51 -20.25
CA LEU A 284 6.82 3.17 -21.37
C LEU A 284 6.52 4.02 -22.62
N LEU A 285 5.24 4.19 -23.00
CA LEU A 285 4.88 5.03 -24.14
C LEU A 285 5.32 6.49 -23.94
N LEU A 286 5.16 7.02 -22.72
CA LEU A 286 5.69 8.31 -22.33
C LEU A 286 7.21 8.35 -22.48
N GLY A 287 7.93 7.36 -21.97
CA GLY A 287 9.38 7.24 -22.12
C GLY A 287 9.83 7.22 -23.58
N MET A 288 9.12 6.49 -24.45
CA MET A 288 9.37 6.47 -25.89
C MET A 288 9.17 7.85 -26.53
N ALA A 289 8.11 8.57 -26.18
CA ALA A 289 7.88 9.95 -26.63
C ALA A 289 8.99 10.90 -26.18
N MET A 290 9.42 10.79 -24.93
CA MET A 290 10.55 11.58 -24.40
C MET A 290 11.84 11.30 -25.18
N HIS A 291 12.12 10.02 -25.45
CA HIS A 291 13.30 9.61 -26.19
C HIS A 291 13.31 10.17 -27.62
N GLU A 292 12.18 10.15 -28.32
CA GLU A 292 12.04 10.76 -29.65
C GLU A 292 12.28 12.28 -29.63
N ALA A 293 11.97 12.97 -28.52
CA ALA A 293 12.29 14.38 -28.30
C ALA A 293 13.76 14.62 -27.89
N GLY A 294 14.59 13.59 -27.84
CA GLY A 294 15.97 13.65 -27.38
C GLY A 294 16.10 13.86 -25.85
N VAL A 295 15.07 13.49 -25.08
CA VAL A 295 15.05 13.59 -23.61
C VAL A 295 15.25 12.21 -23.01
N VAL A 296 16.24 12.11 -22.10
CA VAL A 296 16.59 10.85 -21.43
C VAL A 296 16.14 10.90 -19.98
N VAL A 297 15.53 9.80 -19.51
CA VAL A 297 15.14 9.67 -18.10
C VAL A 297 16.36 9.68 -17.19
N ARG A 298 16.26 10.43 -16.09
CA ARG A 298 17.26 10.49 -15.02
C ARG A 298 16.79 9.65 -13.85
N HIS A 299 17.62 8.69 -13.45
CA HIS A 299 17.34 7.83 -12.31
C HIS A 299 17.39 8.61 -11.00
N ALA A 300 16.29 8.59 -10.26
CA ALA A 300 16.11 9.25 -8.97
C ALA A 300 15.65 8.29 -7.86
N PHE A 301 15.65 6.97 -8.10
CA PHE A 301 15.49 5.98 -7.05
C PHE A 301 16.68 6.03 -6.07
N PRO A 302 16.47 5.80 -4.76
CA PRO A 302 15.22 5.39 -4.11
C PRO A 302 14.36 6.56 -3.62
N MET A 303 14.68 7.80 -4.03
CA MET A 303 13.97 8.99 -3.58
C MET A 303 12.53 9.01 -4.15
N PHE A 304 12.39 8.71 -5.43
CA PHE A 304 11.11 8.25 -5.98
C PHE A 304 11.03 6.74 -5.76
N ASN A 305 10.00 6.27 -5.05
CA ASN A 305 9.91 4.87 -4.65
C ASN A 305 8.62 4.22 -5.14
N GLY A 306 8.73 2.99 -5.66
CA GLY A 306 7.61 2.16 -6.10
C GLY A 306 6.92 1.42 -4.95
N GLU A 307 7.54 1.40 -3.78
CA GLU A 307 7.07 0.64 -2.63
C GLU A 307 6.40 1.51 -1.60
N LYS A 308 5.49 0.90 -0.83
CA LYS A 308 4.98 1.47 0.42
C LYS A 308 5.88 1.16 1.60
N THR A 309 5.68 1.88 2.70
CA THR A 309 6.54 1.79 3.88
C THR A 309 6.72 0.37 4.43
N ALA A 310 5.68 -0.48 4.35
CA ALA A 310 5.71 -1.84 4.89
C ALA A 310 6.70 -2.78 4.19
N VAL A 311 7.01 -2.53 2.92
CA VAL A 311 7.88 -3.38 2.08
C VAL A 311 9.09 -2.62 1.52
N LEU A 312 9.24 -1.35 1.91
CA LEU A 312 10.35 -0.49 1.53
C LEU A 312 11.70 -1.09 1.98
N PRO A 313 12.73 -1.15 1.10
CA PRO A 313 14.04 -1.65 1.51
C PRO A 313 14.72 -0.69 2.49
N PHE A 314 15.06 -1.21 3.68
CA PHE A 314 15.83 -0.48 4.68
C PHE A 314 17.27 -1.01 4.77
N GLY A 315 18.18 -0.40 4.01
CA GLY A 315 19.58 -0.80 3.96
C GLY A 315 20.50 0.32 3.47
N GLU A 316 21.79 0.03 3.30
CA GLU A 316 22.84 1.03 3.01
C GLU A 316 22.54 1.92 1.79
N THR A 317 21.87 1.38 0.77
CA THR A 317 21.52 2.11 -0.46
C THR A 317 20.35 3.09 -0.28
N HIS A 318 19.51 2.89 0.74
CA HIS A 318 18.29 3.66 0.99
C HIS A 318 18.39 4.55 2.22
N TRP A 319 19.04 4.08 3.28
CA TRP A 319 18.96 4.61 4.66
C TRP A 319 19.05 6.14 4.77
N CYS A 320 20.02 6.74 4.07
CA CYS A 320 20.30 8.19 4.12
C CYS A 320 19.69 8.99 2.97
N GLN A 321 18.95 8.35 2.05
CA GLN A 321 18.32 9.05 0.93
C GLN A 321 17.05 9.77 1.41
N PRO A 322 16.77 10.97 0.89
CA PRO A 322 15.48 11.62 1.12
C PRO A 322 14.38 10.84 0.40
N ILE A 323 13.22 10.68 1.03
CA ILE A 323 12.05 10.10 0.37
C ILE A 323 11.21 11.23 -0.25
N LEU A 324 10.85 11.09 -1.52
CA LEU A 324 10.04 12.06 -2.26
C LEU A 324 8.65 11.51 -2.50
N THR A 325 8.57 10.22 -2.86
CA THR A 325 7.30 9.54 -3.11
C THR A 325 7.32 8.10 -2.59
N LEU A 326 6.14 7.62 -2.20
CA LEU A 326 5.83 6.20 -2.00
C LEU A 326 4.68 5.83 -2.93
N HIS A 327 4.54 4.55 -3.27
CA HIS A 327 3.48 4.04 -4.15
C HIS A 327 2.86 2.76 -3.57
N HIS A 328 1.79 2.25 -4.20
CA HIS A 328 0.95 1.17 -3.68
C HIS A 328 0.35 1.50 -2.30
N MET A 329 0.10 2.78 -2.06
CA MET A 329 -0.44 3.29 -0.81
C MET A 329 -1.96 3.19 -0.85
N ASP A 330 -2.55 2.44 0.07
CA ASP A 330 -3.99 2.51 0.29
C ASP A 330 -4.41 3.80 1.04
N ALA A 331 -5.71 3.97 1.24
CA ALA A 331 -6.24 5.14 1.93
C ALA A 331 -5.72 5.28 3.38
N GLU A 332 -5.41 4.18 4.07
CA GLU A 332 -4.88 4.23 5.44
C GLU A 332 -3.40 4.59 5.42
N ASP A 333 -2.63 4.03 4.48
CA ASP A 333 -1.23 4.36 4.25
C ASP A 333 -1.06 5.87 3.97
N VAL A 334 -1.86 6.46 3.08
CA VAL A 334 -1.84 7.90 2.74
C VAL A 334 -2.19 8.77 3.95
N ALA A 335 -3.25 8.43 4.68
CA ALA A 335 -3.65 9.16 5.89
C ALA A 335 -2.56 9.12 6.96
N THR A 336 -1.92 7.97 7.11
CA THR A 336 -0.83 7.73 8.06
C THR A 336 0.39 8.57 7.72
N MET A 337 0.81 8.63 6.45
CA MET A 337 1.94 9.48 6.03
C MET A 337 1.65 10.97 6.24
N TRP A 338 0.43 11.42 5.91
CA TRP A 338 0.03 12.79 6.14
C TRP A 338 0.09 13.15 7.62
N GLN A 339 -0.52 12.32 8.47
CA GLN A 339 -0.45 12.53 9.90
C GLN A 339 1.01 12.56 10.39
N TYR A 340 1.85 11.63 9.93
CA TYR A 340 3.26 11.58 10.30
C TYR A 340 3.98 12.90 9.98
N GLU A 341 3.77 13.47 8.80
CA GLU A 341 4.34 14.79 8.45
C GLU A 341 3.83 15.90 9.37
N GLN A 342 2.55 15.88 9.75
CA GLN A 342 1.95 16.91 10.60
C GLN A 342 2.47 16.87 12.04
N THR A 343 2.70 15.67 12.58
CA THR A 343 3.10 15.46 13.97
C THR A 343 4.60 15.31 14.17
N ARG A 344 5.39 15.28 13.08
CA ARG A 344 6.85 15.21 13.15
C ARG A 344 7.42 16.50 13.75
N THR A 345 8.21 16.36 14.80
CA THR A 345 8.83 17.49 15.52
C THR A 345 10.10 18.01 14.84
N SER A 346 10.79 17.18 14.05
CA SER A 346 11.93 17.60 13.24
C SER A 346 11.48 18.31 11.96
N THR A 347 12.20 19.38 11.61
CA THR A 347 12.07 20.11 10.35
C THR A 347 13.13 19.71 9.32
N ASP A 348 13.99 18.74 9.63
CA ASP A 348 15.03 18.26 8.71
C ASP A 348 14.39 17.52 7.52
N ILE A 349 15.12 17.43 6.42
CA ILE A 349 14.70 16.61 5.26
C ILE A 349 14.44 15.18 5.71
N LEU A 350 13.25 14.66 5.41
CA LEU A 350 12.80 13.35 5.82
C LEU A 350 13.57 12.27 5.06
N GLN A 351 14.29 11.42 5.78
CA GLN A 351 15.09 10.34 5.19
C GLN A 351 14.36 9.01 5.30
N ILE A 352 14.71 8.04 4.45
CA ILE A 352 14.09 6.70 4.50
C ILE A 352 14.26 6.04 5.90
N LYS A 353 15.39 6.24 6.58
CA LYS A 353 15.57 5.76 7.97
C LYS A 353 14.51 6.30 8.95
N ASP A 354 13.98 7.50 8.71
CA ASP A 354 13.00 8.11 9.60
C ASP A 354 11.67 7.32 9.53
N LEU A 355 11.33 6.78 8.35
CA LEU A 355 10.20 5.87 8.18
C LEU A 355 10.44 4.54 8.91
N TYR A 356 11.67 4.00 8.87
CA TYR A 356 12.00 2.80 9.63
C TYR A 356 11.76 2.99 11.13
N HIS A 357 12.31 4.07 11.70
CA HIS A 357 12.19 4.37 13.12
C HIS A 357 10.73 4.66 13.53
N ALA A 358 9.92 5.23 12.64
CA ALA A 358 8.53 5.55 12.91
C ALA A 358 7.58 4.36 12.78
N PHE A 359 7.79 3.49 11.77
CA PHE A 359 6.79 2.50 11.37
C PHE A 359 7.24 1.05 11.52
N ILE A 360 8.54 0.77 11.48
CA ILE A 360 9.07 -0.60 11.50
C ILE A 360 9.64 -0.96 12.87
N GLU A 361 10.62 -0.19 13.36
CA GLU A 361 11.31 -0.43 14.63
C GLU A 361 10.36 -0.63 15.84
N PRO A 362 9.28 0.18 16.01
CA PRO A 362 8.25 -0.02 17.04
C PRO A 362 7.69 -1.44 17.13
N HIS A 363 7.51 -2.07 15.97
CA HIS A 363 6.86 -3.36 15.81
C HIS A 363 7.87 -4.52 15.82
N LEU A 364 9.17 -4.25 15.89
CA LEU A 364 10.17 -5.32 15.97
C LEU A 364 10.07 -6.04 17.32
N ILE A 365 9.98 -7.36 17.22
CA ILE A 365 10.06 -8.30 18.34
C ILE A 365 11.14 -9.33 18.03
N PRO A 366 11.75 -9.97 19.05
CA PRO A 366 12.88 -10.87 18.83
C PRO A 366 12.56 -12.07 17.92
N GLN A 367 11.32 -12.54 17.91
CA GLN A 367 10.87 -13.64 17.09
C GLN A 367 9.39 -13.45 16.74
N ARG A 368 9.05 -13.61 15.46
CA ARG A 368 7.66 -13.70 14.97
C ARG A 368 7.47 -15.10 14.38
N THR A 369 6.45 -15.80 14.84
CA THR A 369 5.99 -17.04 14.20
C THR A 369 5.26 -16.68 12.91
N ASP A 370 5.39 -17.52 11.89
CA ASP A 370 4.73 -17.35 10.58
C ASP A 370 5.03 -15.99 9.91
N TRP A 371 6.26 -15.47 10.12
CA TRP A 371 6.72 -14.28 9.41
C TRP A 371 6.98 -14.65 7.94
N ASP A 372 6.19 -14.07 7.02
CA ASP A 372 6.52 -13.97 5.60
C ASP A 372 7.31 -12.69 5.31
N ASN A 373 8.60 -12.84 4.96
CA ASN A 373 9.47 -11.71 4.65
C ASN A 373 9.34 -11.26 3.19
N LEU A 374 8.35 -11.80 2.45
CA LEU A 374 8.09 -11.55 1.04
C LEU A 374 9.32 -11.85 0.16
N SER A 375 10.22 -12.71 0.64
CA SER A 375 11.39 -13.14 -0.12
C SER A 375 10.93 -14.08 -1.23
N GLU A 376 11.04 -13.63 -2.48
CA GLU A 376 10.70 -14.44 -3.66
C GLU A 376 11.66 -15.63 -3.86
N ASP A 377 12.83 -15.61 -3.21
CA ASP A 377 13.97 -16.43 -3.63
C ASP A 377 14.31 -17.66 -2.75
N ALA A 378 13.77 -17.84 -1.53
CA ALA A 378 14.02 -19.07 -0.76
C ALA A 378 13.17 -19.18 0.52
N CYS A 379 12.54 -20.34 0.73
CA CYS A 379 12.11 -20.77 2.06
C CYS A 379 13.32 -21.29 2.85
N LEU A 380 13.81 -20.50 3.81
CA LEU A 380 14.84 -20.95 4.76
C LEU A 380 14.20 -21.87 5.81
N ALA A 381 14.24 -23.17 5.57
CA ALA A 381 13.87 -24.15 6.58
C ALA A 381 14.90 -24.17 7.72
N HIS A 382 14.43 -24.21 8.97
CA HIS A 382 15.29 -24.48 10.12
C HIS A 382 16.04 -25.81 9.91
N PRO A 383 17.35 -25.93 10.23
CA PRO A 383 18.15 -27.12 9.92
C PRO A 383 17.56 -28.43 10.47
N ASP A 384 16.82 -28.34 11.57
CA ASP A 384 16.19 -29.48 12.26
C ASP A 384 14.71 -29.72 11.87
N THR A 385 14.17 -28.98 10.89
CA THR A 385 12.80 -29.20 10.41
C THR A 385 12.76 -30.50 9.60
N LEU A 386 12.25 -31.57 10.22
CA LEU A 386 11.91 -32.81 9.52
C LEU A 386 10.61 -32.59 8.74
N PHE A 387 10.71 -32.31 7.46
CA PHE A 387 9.55 -32.31 6.56
C PHE A 387 9.04 -33.74 6.37
N PRO A 388 7.75 -34.01 6.59
CA PRO A 388 7.13 -35.25 6.14
C PRO A 388 7.32 -35.39 4.61
N VAL A 389 7.51 -36.61 4.12
CA VAL A 389 7.72 -36.93 2.68
C VAL A 389 6.54 -36.50 1.77
N HIS A 390 5.47 -35.97 2.36
CA HIS A 390 4.28 -35.47 1.68
C HIS A 390 4.07 -33.95 1.84
N ASP A 391 5.05 -33.22 2.36
CA ASP A 391 4.97 -31.76 2.45
C ASP A 391 5.09 -31.13 1.04
N PRO A 392 4.12 -30.32 0.60
CA PRO A 392 4.17 -29.63 -0.69
C PRO A 392 5.38 -28.69 -0.86
N LEU A 393 6.08 -28.33 0.23
CA LEU A 393 7.29 -27.50 0.21
C LEU A 393 8.58 -28.30 -0.04
N PHE A 394 8.54 -29.64 0.05
CA PHE A 394 9.70 -30.51 -0.14
C PHE A 394 10.40 -30.39 -1.51
N PRO A 395 9.70 -30.18 -2.65
CA PRO A 395 10.33 -30.03 -3.96
C PRO A 395 11.06 -28.69 -4.18
N LEU A 396 10.83 -27.70 -3.32
CA LEU A 396 11.35 -26.33 -3.48
C LEU A 396 12.65 -26.08 -2.70
N LEU A 397 13.13 -27.08 -1.94
CA LEU A 397 14.35 -26.96 -1.15
C LEU A 397 15.58 -27.37 -1.98
N PRO A 398 16.64 -26.54 -2.04
CA PRO A 398 17.87 -26.91 -2.73
C PRO A 398 18.55 -28.11 -2.02
N PRO A 399 19.19 -29.01 -2.78
CA PRO A 399 19.94 -30.12 -2.22
C PRO A 399 21.05 -29.61 -1.30
N HIS A 400 21.42 -30.38 -0.27
CA HIS A 400 22.37 -29.97 0.79
C HIS A 400 23.72 -29.46 0.26
N ALA A 401 24.12 -29.84 -0.96
CA ALA A 401 25.35 -29.37 -1.61
C ALA A 401 25.29 -27.92 -2.12
N GLU A 402 24.09 -27.35 -2.27
CA GLU A 402 23.84 -26.00 -2.80
C GLU A 402 23.45 -24.98 -1.72
N LYS A 403 23.34 -25.42 -0.46
CA LYS A 403 22.97 -24.58 0.67
C LYS A 403 24.05 -23.57 1.02
N SER A 404 23.66 -22.31 1.26
CA SER A 404 24.58 -21.25 1.66
C SER A 404 25.20 -21.52 3.06
N PRO A 405 26.33 -20.89 3.43
CA PRO A 405 26.94 -21.05 4.76
C PRO A 405 26.01 -20.68 5.94
N LEU A 406 24.95 -19.90 5.71
CA LEU A 406 23.91 -19.56 6.68
C LEU A 406 22.85 -20.67 6.86
N GLU A 407 22.69 -21.54 5.86
CA GLU A 407 21.70 -22.63 5.82
C GLU A 407 22.26 -23.97 6.32
N LEU A 408 23.58 -24.06 6.50
CA LEU A 408 24.22 -25.26 7.01
C LEU A 408 24.10 -25.33 8.54
N PRO A 409 23.78 -26.50 9.12
CA PRO A 409 23.75 -26.66 10.57
C PRO A 409 25.14 -26.31 11.15
N PRO A 410 25.20 -25.58 12.27
CA PRO A 410 26.46 -25.19 12.87
C PRO A 410 27.26 -26.45 13.25
N ARG A 411 28.52 -26.52 12.83
CA ARG A 411 29.41 -27.66 13.14
C ARG A 411 29.69 -27.84 14.64
N THR A 412 29.20 -26.94 15.49
CA THR A 412 29.32 -26.99 16.95
C THR A 412 28.11 -26.32 17.60
N PRO A 413 27.59 -26.85 18.73
CA PRO A 413 26.40 -26.30 19.38
C PRO A 413 26.69 -24.90 19.94
N PRO A 414 25.74 -23.95 19.87
CA PRO A 414 26.01 -22.57 20.23
C PRO A 414 26.14 -22.43 21.76
N ARG A 415 27.32 -21.98 22.21
CA ARG A 415 27.44 -21.29 23.49
C ARG A 415 26.78 -19.92 23.34
N ARG A 416 25.93 -19.54 24.32
CA ARG A 416 25.27 -18.22 24.44
C ARG A 416 26.14 -17.09 23.90
N LEU A 417 25.75 -16.50 22.77
CA LEU A 417 26.39 -15.32 22.25
C LEU A 417 25.73 -14.08 22.87
N ILE A 418 26.44 -13.46 23.81
CA ILE A 418 26.18 -12.09 24.24
C ILE A 418 26.73 -11.20 23.13
N LEU A 419 25.87 -10.55 22.35
CA LEU A 419 26.28 -9.55 21.36
C LEU A 419 26.78 -8.31 22.11
N ARG A 420 28.10 -8.16 22.20
CA ARG A 420 28.76 -6.88 22.51
C ARG A 420 28.79 -6.02 21.25
N LEU A 421 28.18 -4.84 21.34
CA LEU A 421 28.39 -3.72 20.41
C LEU A 421 29.89 -3.38 20.33
N GLY A 422 30.46 -3.44 19.12
CA GLY A 422 31.85 -3.10 18.83
C GLY A 422 31.91 -2.05 17.72
N ARG A 423 32.51 -0.90 18.07
CA ARG A 423 32.82 0.26 17.21
C ARG A 423 34.07 0.00 16.32
N ARG A 424 34.13 0.75 15.20
CA ARG A 424 35.28 1.14 14.33
C ARG A 424 35.75 0.07 13.32
N HIS A 425 36.17 0.43 12.11
CA HIS A 425 36.79 1.69 11.64
C HIS A 425 36.07 2.39 10.51
#